data_AF-A0A0F9U835-F1
#
_entry.id   AF-A0A0F9U835-F1
#
_cell.length_a   1.000
_cell.length_b   1.000
_cell.length_c   1.000
_cell.angle_alpha   90.00
_cell.angle_beta   90.00
_cell.angle_gamma   90.00
#
_symmetry.space_group_name_H-M   'P 1'
#
loop_
_entity.id
_entity.type
_entity.pdbx_description
1 polymer ?
#
loop_
_entity_poly.entity_id
_entity_poly.type
_entity_poly.pdbx_seq_one_letter_code
_entity_poly.pdbx_strand_id
1 'polypeptide(L)'
;MSNQKDLKIFLETKIIKNLKKLKGKHAPISEIANNMTKVLLVKSIYDLRENLKNCFLLNVKNYTKSPKFRHFLAISLANNSSDFLVQLASDFATKNDLKLIQYPIFPKTLRIQLLLLKEVKKVEDYSKSIEILEIYRDDFRKKLVKVKNLVENK
;
A
#
# COMPACT_ATOMS: atom_id res chain seq x y z
N MET A 1 -0.90 -25.63 -7.70
CA MET A 1 0.11 -24.67 -8.24
C MET A 1 -0.50 -23.67 -9.25
N SER A 2 -1.70 -23.11 -9.02
CA SER A 2 -2.40 -22.25 -10.02
C SER A 2 -2.38 -20.74 -9.72
N ASN A 3 -2.37 -20.33 -8.45
CA ASN A 3 -2.82 -18.98 -8.07
C ASN A 3 -1.98 -17.78 -8.57
N GLN A 4 -0.67 -17.96 -8.82
CA GLN A 4 0.20 -16.83 -9.18
C GLN A 4 0.10 -16.44 -10.66
N LYS A 5 -0.09 -17.42 -11.55
CA LYS A 5 -0.29 -17.16 -12.99
C LYS A 5 -1.66 -16.51 -13.19
N ASP A 6 -2.68 -17.03 -12.51
CA ASP A 6 -4.04 -16.52 -12.55
C ASP A 6 -4.12 -15.09 -12.02
N LEU A 7 -3.46 -14.81 -10.88
CA LEU A 7 -3.35 -13.46 -10.34
C LEU A 7 -2.68 -12.50 -11.32
N LYS A 8 -1.57 -12.91 -11.94
CA LYS A 8 -0.87 -12.07 -12.92
C LYS A 8 -1.78 -11.71 -14.09
N ILE A 9 -2.46 -12.71 -14.68
CA ILE A 9 -3.37 -12.51 -15.81
C ILE A 9 -4.53 -11.59 -15.40
N PHE A 10 -5.12 -11.82 -14.23
CA PHE A 10 -6.19 -10.98 -13.69
C PHE A 10 -5.75 -9.52 -13.55
N LEU A 11 -4.59 -9.27 -12.91
CA LEU A 11 -4.07 -7.92 -12.75
C LEU A 11 -3.78 -7.26 -14.11
N GLU A 12 -3.16 -7.97 -15.04
CA GLU A 12 -2.79 -7.46 -16.36
C GLU A 12 -4.02 -7.12 -17.24
N THR A 13 -5.05 -7.96 -17.19
CA THR A 13 -6.20 -7.86 -18.12
C THR A 13 -7.38 -7.08 -17.55
N LYS A 14 -7.64 -7.19 -16.24
CA LYS A 14 -8.82 -6.59 -15.59
C LYS A 14 -8.50 -5.33 -14.81
N ILE A 15 -7.33 -5.28 -14.17
CA ILE A 15 -7.00 -4.15 -13.28
C ILE A 15 -6.18 -3.10 -14.01
N ILE A 16 -5.02 -3.44 -14.59
CA ILE A 16 -4.06 -2.42 -15.06
C ILE A 16 -4.22 -2.01 -16.53
N LYS A 17 -5.03 -2.71 -17.33
CA LYS A 17 -5.11 -2.55 -18.80
C LYS A 17 -5.23 -1.08 -19.24
N ASN A 18 -6.01 -0.29 -18.50
CA ASN A 18 -6.28 1.11 -18.82
C ASN A 18 -5.75 2.09 -17.75
N LEU A 19 -4.98 1.61 -16.77
CA LEU A 19 -4.53 2.45 -15.68
C LEU A 19 -3.23 3.17 -15.98
N LYS A 20 -3.12 4.39 -15.45
CA LYS A 20 -1.90 5.18 -15.54
C LYS A 20 -0.79 4.57 -14.68
N LYS A 21 0.25 4.06 -15.33
CA LYS A 21 1.52 3.74 -14.66
C LYS A 21 2.25 5.02 -14.23
N LEU A 22 2.64 5.10 -12.96
CA LEU A 22 3.40 6.23 -12.44
C LEU A 22 4.84 6.19 -12.99
N LYS A 23 5.23 7.28 -13.66
CA LYS A 23 6.56 7.46 -14.25
C LYS A 23 7.61 7.79 -13.18
N GLY A 24 8.85 7.40 -13.45
CA GLY A 24 10.02 7.70 -12.60
C GLY A 24 10.62 6.46 -11.95
N LYS A 25 11.82 6.63 -11.37
CA LYS A 25 12.49 5.60 -10.57
C LYS A 25 11.89 5.63 -9.17
N HIS A 26 11.32 4.50 -8.77
CA HIS A 26 10.68 4.32 -7.48
C HIS A 26 11.69 3.82 -6.45
N ALA A 27 11.62 4.33 -5.23
CA ALA A 27 12.47 3.86 -4.13
C ALA A 27 12.14 2.38 -3.82
N PRO A 28 13.08 1.57 -3.35
CA PRO A 28 12.74 0.24 -2.88
C PRO A 28 11.93 0.29 -1.57
N ILE A 29 11.24 -0.81 -1.24
CA ILE A 29 10.55 -1.00 0.03
C ILE A 29 11.38 -1.93 0.89
N SER A 30 11.69 -1.53 2.12
CA SER A 30 12.37 -2.40 3.10
C SER A 30 11.35 -3.18 3.92
N GLU A 31 11.67 -4.42 4.26
CA GLU A 31 10.91 -5.22 5.23
C GLU A 31 11.85 -6.11 6.05
N ILE A 32 11.40 -6.50 7.25
CA ILE A 32 12.11 -7.49 8.06
C ILE A 32 11.54 -8.86 7.72
N ALA A 33 12.41 -9.79 7.29
CA ALA A 33 12.06 -11.18 7.05
C ALA A 33 13.15 -12.09 7.62
N ASN A 34 12.76 -13.06 8.45
CA ASN A 34 13.68 -13.95 9.18
C ASN A 34 14.77 -13.18 9.93
N ASN A 35 14.37 -12.16 10.71
CA ASN A 35 15.27 -11.25 11.45
C ASN A 35 16.33 -10.52 10.61
N MET A 36 16.17 -10.47 9.30
CA MET A 36 17.05 -9.74 8.39
C MET A 36 16.28 -8.67 7.63
N THR A 37 16.89 -7.50 7.46
CA THR A 37 16.39 -6.48 6.54
C THR A 37 16.51 -6.98 5.11
N LYS A 38 15.37 -7.07 4.41
CA LYS A 38 15.26 -7.39 3.00
C LYS A 38 14.71 -6.19 2.24
N VAL A 39 15.05 -6.14 0.96
CA VAL A 39 14.71 -5.03 0.08
C VAL A 39 13.89 -5.54 -1.10
N LEU A 40 12.70 -4.98 -1.26
CA LEU A 40 11.78 -5.21 -2.37
C LEU A 40 11.96 -4.09 -3.40
N LEU A 41 12.50 -4.43 -4.58
CA LEU A 41 12.66 -3.46 -5.65
C LEU A 41 11.32 -3.17 -6.31
N VAL A 42 10.83 -1.93 -6.21
CA VAL A 42 9.58 -1.51 -6.87
C VAL A 42 9.79 -1.43 -8.38
N LYS A 43 9.00 -2.20 -9.14
CA LYS A 43 9.10 -2.26 -10.60
C LYS A 43 8.08 -1.38 -11.30
N SER A 44 6.90 -1.27 -10.73
CA SER A 44 5.85 -0.40 -11.24
C SER A 44 4.87 -0.06 -10.15
N ILE A 45 4.34 1.16 -10.22
CA ILE A 45 3.21 1.60 -9.44
C ILE A 45 2.13 2.01 -10.44
N TYR A 46 0.93 1.46 -10.30
CA TYR A 46 -0.24 1.86 -11.07
C TYR A 46 -1.17 2.66 -10.18
N ASP A 47 -1.70 3.72 -10.74
CA ASP A 47 -2.65 4.59 -10.09
C ASP A 47 -4.06 4.02 -10.23
N LEU A 48 -4.71 3.71 -9.10
CA LEU A 48 -6.08 3.19 -9.08
C LEU A 48 -7.10 4.31 -8.83
N ARG A 49 -6.70 5.59 -8.81
CA ARG A 49 -7.56 6.73 -8.40
C ARG A 49 -8.86 6.88 -9.18
N GLU A 50 -8.90 6.42 -10.42
CA GLU A 50 -10.13 6.44 -11.24
C GLU A 50 -11.22 5.53 -10.65
N ASN A 51 -10.82 4.46 -9.96
CA ASN A 51 -11.74 3.48 -9.37
C ASN A 51 -11.79 3.58 -7.84
N LEU A 52 -10.68 3.97 -7.20
CA LEU A 52 -10.49 3.95 -5.75
C LEU A 52 -9.63 5.14 -5.31
N LYS A 53 -10.22 6.08 -4.56
CA LYS A 53 -9.56 7.32 -4.15
C LYS A 53 -8.26 7.04 -3.37
N ASN A 54 -7.15 7.59 -3.86
CA ASN A 54 -5.80 7.48 -3.31
C ASN A 54 -5.30 6.04 -3.14
N CYS A 55 -5.75 5.12 -4.00
CA CYS A 55 -5.29 3.75 -4.03
C CYS A 55 -4.26 3.52 -5.16
N PHE A 56 -3.34 2.61 -4.94
CA PHE A 56 -2.26 2.27 -5.87
C PHE A 56 -2.03 0.75 -5.89
N LEU A 57 -1.58 0.23 -7.03
CA LEU A 57 -1.08 -1.14 -7.16
C LEU A 57 0.44 -1.11 -7.35
N LEU A 58 1.18 -1.66 -6.41
CA LEU A 58 2.63 -1.76 -6.44
C LEU A 58 3.04 -3.18 -6.82
N ASN A 59 3.80 -3.31 -7.91
CA ASN A 59 4.46 -4.56 -8.28
C ASN A 59 5.93 -4.46 -7.88
N VAL A 60 6.37 -5.39 -7.04
CA VAL A 60 7.73 -5.41 -6.50
C VAL A 60 8.44 -6.73 -6.82
N LYS A 61 9.75 -6.68 -7.01
CA LYS A 61 10.58 -7.87 -7.20
C LYS A 61 10.76 -8.56 -5.86
N ASN A 62 10.45 -9.86 -5.82
CA ASN A 62 10.63 -10.67 -4.63
C ASN A 62 12.11 -11.05 -4.44
N TYR A 63 12.62 -11.01 -3.21
CA TYR A 63 13.99 -11.45 -2.90
C TYR A 63 14.12 -12.97 -2.84
N THR A 64 13.03 -13.71 -2.56
CA THR A 64 13.06 -15.20 -2.57
C THR A 64 13.02 -15.80 -3.98
N LYS A 65 13.02 -14.96 -5.04
CA LYS A 65 12.91 -15.32 -6.46
C LYS A 65 11.58 -16.00 -6.87
N SER A 66 10.86 -16.65 -5.96
CA SER A 66 9.56 -17.28 -6.20
C SER A 66 8.53 -16.85 -5.15
N PRO A 67 7.37 -16.28 -5.56
CA PRO A 67 7.07 -15.82 -6.91
C PRO A 67 8.02 -14.70 -7.36
N LYS A 68 8.21 -14.51 -8.68
CA LYS A 68 9.13 -13.47 -9.22
C LYS A 68 8.75 -12.06 -8.78
N PHE A 69 7.45 -11.79 -8.72
CA PHE A 69 6.87 -10.53 -8.28
C PHE A 69 5.89 -10.76 -7.14
N ARG A 70 5.81 -9.77 -6.26
CA ARG A 70 4.75 -9.63 -5.25
C ARG A 70 3.93 -8.40 -5.59
N HIS A 71 2.64 -8.47 -5.31
CA HIS A 71 1.67 -7.45 -5.66
C HIS A 71 1.06 -6.88 -4.38
N PHE A 72 1.13 -5.57 -4.22
CA PHE A 72 0.59 -4.88 -3.06
C PHE A 72 -0.45 -3.86 -3.49
N LEU A 73 -1.63 -3.95 -2.90
CA LEU A 73 -2.57 -2.83 -2.90
C LEU A 73 -2.14 -1.87 -1.81
N ALA A 74 -2.05 -0.59 -2.14
CA ALA A 74 -1.70 0.47 -1.20
C ALA A 74 -2.80 1.53 -1.17
N ILE A 75 -3.09 2.06 0.01
CA ILE A 75 -3.93 3.24 0.18
C ILE A 75 -3.15 4.32 0.92
N SER A 76 -3.26 5.57 0.46
CA SER A 76 -2.66 6.70 1.15
C SER A 76 -3.55 7.12 2.33
N LEU A 77 -2.99 7.04 3.54
CA LEU A 77 -3.61 7.53 4.77
C LEU A 77 -3.39 9.03 4.92
N ALA A 78 -2.18 9.50 4.57
CA ALA A 78 -1.79 10.91 4.62
C ALA A 78 -0.79 11.25 3.52
N ASN A 79 -0.93 12.45 2.94
CA ASN A 79 -0.06 12.94 1.87
C ASN A 79 1.35 13.29 2.37
N ASN A 80 1.48 13.67 3.64
CA ASN A 80 2.73 13.88 4.33
C ASN A 80 2.69 13.02 5.60
N SER A 81 3.71 12.19 5.78
CA SER A 81 3.85 11.35 6.95
C SER A 81 4.50 12.11 8.10
N SER A 82 4.21 11.68 9.33
CA SER A 82 4.90 12.09 10.55
C SER A 82 4.88 10.95 11.56
N ASP A 83 5.76 10.98 12.56
CA ASP A 83 5.84 9.94 13.58
C ASP A 83 4.51 9.77 14.35
N PHE A 84 3.81 10.89 14.60
CA PHE A 84 2.48 10.86 15.20
C PHE A 84 1.47 10.08 14.36
N LEU A 85 1.44 10.33 13.04
CA LEU A 85 0.52 9.63 12.14
C LEU A 85 0.87 8.14 12.02
N VAL A 86 2.17 7.81 12.05
CA VAL A 86 2.64 6.42 12.10
C VAL A 86 2.15 5.76 13.38
N GLN A 87 2.37 6.36 14.54
CA GLN A 87 1.94 5.82 15.83
C GLN A 87 0.42 5.60 15.87
N LEU A 88 -0.36 6.57 15.41
CA LEU A 88 -1.82 6.47 15.34
C LEU A 88 -2.28 5.31 14.44
N ALA A 89 -1.48 4.99 13.42
CA ALA A 89 -1.79 3.97 12.45
C ALA A 89 -1.23 2.57 12.74
N SER A 90 -0.25 2.45 13.63
CA SER A 90 0.51 1.20 13.84
C SER A 90 -0.35 0.07 14.41
N ASP A 91 -1.18 0.35 15.43
CA ASP A 91 -1.92 -0.70 16.15
C ASP A 91 -2.84 -1.51 15.24
N PHE A 92 -3.59 -0.82 14.38
CA PHE A 92 -4.51 -1.49 13.48
C PHE A 92 -3.76 -2.22 12.36
N ALA A 93 -2.69 -1.62 11.84
CA ALA A 93 -1.90 -2.22 10.78
C ALA A 93 -1.36 -3.59 11.23
N THR A 94 -0.79 -3.63 12.45
CA THR A 94 -0.30 -4.87 13.07
C THR A 94 -1.43 -5.89 13.28
N LYS A 95 -2.59 -5.47 13.81
CA LYS A 95 -3.73 -6.36 14.08
C LYS A 95 -4.32 -7.02 12.82
N ASN A 96 -4.19 -6.39 11.66
CA ASN A 96 -4.80 -6.84 10.41
C ASN A 96 -3.79 -7.37 9.38
N ASP A 97 -2.53 -7.61 9.79
CA ASP A 97 -1.45 -8.04 8.91
C ASP A 97 -1.31 -7.10 7.69
N LEU A 98 -1.27 -5.81 7.98
CA LEU A 98 -1.08 -4.73 7.01
C LEU A 98 0.31 -4.12 7.22
N LYS A 99 0.93 -3.74 6.11
CA LYS A 99 2.22 -3.06 6.13
C LYS A 99 2.01 -1.55 6.13
N LEU A 100 2.46 -0.88 7.17
CA LEU A 100 2.49 0.58 7.23
C LEU A 100 3.88 1.06 6.78
N ILE A 101 3.94 1.91 5.75
CA ILE A 101 5.21 2.44 5.25
C ILE A 101 5.15 3.94 5.00
N GLN A 102 6.27 4.61 5.18
CA GLN A 102 6.48 5.99 4.75
C GLN A 102 7.16 5.96 3.38
N TYR A 103 6.48 6.37 2.32
CA TYR A 103 6.95 6.12 0.95
C TYR A 103 6.65 7.25 -0.04
N PRO A 104 7.64 7.66 -0.87
CA PRO A 104 7.44 8.69 -1.88
C PRO A 104 6.86 8.10 -3.19
N ILE A 105 5.53 7.91 -3.24
CA ILE A 105 4.82 7.41 -4.45
C ILE A 105 5.16 8.25 -5.69
N PHE A 106 5.27 9.57 -5.52
CA PHE A 106 5.62 10.50 -6.58
C PHE A 106 7.05 11.00 -6.36
N PRO A 107 8.06 10.35 -6.96
CA PRO A 107 9.48 10.59 -6.63
C PRO A 107 9.93 12.03 -6.89
N LYS A 108 9.21 12.79 -7.72
CA LYS A 108 9.52 14.19 -8.02
C LYS A 108 9.00 15.20 -6.98
N THR A 109 8.10 14.80 -6.09
CA THR A 109 7.37 15.76 -5.24
C THR A 109 7.97 15.99 -3.85
N LEU A 110 9.08 15.32 -3.50
CA LEU A 110 9.69 15.28 -2.15
C LEU A 110 8.75 14.87 -1.00
N ARG A 111 7.46 14.67 -1.27
CA ARG A 111 6.45 14.24 -0.29
C ARG A 111 6.59 12.76 0.01
N ILE A 112 6.71 12.46 1.29
CA ILE A 112 6.69 11.10 1.82
C ILE A 112 5.28 10.85 2.35
N GLN A 113 4.54 9.95 1.69
CA GLN A 113 3.18 9.61 2.08
C GLN A 113 3.20 8.53 3.15
N LEU A 114 2.21 8.54 4.04
CA LEU A 114 1.92 7.40 4.89
C LEU A 114 0.99 6.44 4.12
N LEU A 115 1.52 5.28 3.76
CA LEU A 115 0.79 4.27 3.01
C LEU A 115 0.53 3.04 3.87
N LEU A 116 -0.64 2.46 3.64
CA LEU A 116 -0.97 1.14 4.16
C LEU A 116 -1.10 0.15 3.02
N LEU A 117 -0.44 -0.99 3.15
CA LEU A 117 -0.30 -1.99 2.11
C LEU A 117 -0.90 -3.32 2.55
N LYS A 118 -1.63 -3.97 1.64
CA LYS A 118 -2.01 -5.39 1.73
C LYS A 118 -1.40 -6.15 0.56
N GLU A 119 -0.72 -7.26 0.84
CA GLU A 119 -0.23 -8.16 -0.19
C GLU A 119 -1.39 -8.99 -0.75
N VAL A 120 -1.50 -9.03 -2.08
CA VAL A 120 -2.46 -9.87 -2.81
C VAL A 120 -1.72 -11.10 -3.33
N LYS A 121 -2.11 -12.28 -2.86
CA LYS A 121 -1.46 -13.56 -3.21
C LYS A 121 -2.28 -14.39 -4.19
N LYS A 122 -3.60 -14.16 -4.26
CA LYS A 122 -4.55 -14.82 -5.17
C LYS A 122 -5.60 -13.82 -5.66
N VAL A 123 -6.36 -14.19 -6.68
CA VAL A 123 -7.38 -13.32 -7.28
C VAL A 123 -8.51 -13.04 -6.29
N GLU A 124 -8.91 -14.05 -5.53
CA GLU A 124 -10.05 -13.99 -4.61
C GLU A 124 -9.79 -13.01 -3.45
N ASP A 125 -8.53 -12.78 -3.12
CA ASP A 125 -8.12 -11.86 -2.04
C ASP A 125 -8.22 -10.39 -2.46
N TYR A 126 -8.35 -10.08 -3.75
CA TYR A 126 -8.24 -8.72 -4.27
C TYR A 126 -9.29 -7.78 -3.69
N SER A 127 -10.58 -8.12 -3.84
CA SER A 127 -11.69 -7.28 -3.38
C SER A 127 -11.68 -7.11 -1.86
N LYS A 128 -11.46 -8.21 -1.12
CA LYS A 128 -11.36 -8.20 0.34
C LYS A 128 -10.18 -7.34 0.82
N SER A 129 -9.07 -7.35 0.09
CA SER A 129 -7.91 -6.51 0.41
C SER A 129 -8.21 -5.02 0.24
N ILE A 130 -8.96 -4.64 -0.81
CA ILE A 130 -9.42 -3.25 -0.98
C ILE A 130 -10.31 -2.84 0.18
N GLU A 131 -11.33 -3.65 0.48
CA GLU A 131 -12.30 -3.37 1.53
C GLU A 131 -11.63 -3.13 2.88
N ILE A 132 -10.68 -3.99 3.27
CA ILE A 132 -9.92 -3.82 4.52
C ILE A 132 -9.14 -2.49 4.52
N LEU A 133 -8.51 -2.13 3.41
CA LEU A 133 -7.76 -0.88 3.30
C LEU A 133 -8.67 0.35 3.41
N GLU A 134 -9.88 0.29 2.83
CA GLU A 134 -10.85 1.39 2.87
C GLU A 134 -11.48 1.57 4.25
N ILE A 135 -11.96 0.48 4.86
CA ILE A 135 -12.46 0.47 6.25
C ILE A 135 -11.44 1.14 7.17
N TYR A 136 -10.18 0.79 6.98
CA TYR A 136 -9.15 1.34 7.82
C TYR A 136 -8.85 2.81 7.56
N ARG A 137 -8.79 3.23 6.29
CA ARG A 137 -8.63 4.65 5.95
C ARG A 137 -9.70 5.49 6.64
N ASP A 138 -10.93 4.99 6.72
CA ASP A 138 -12.03 5.70 7.35
C ASP A 138 -11.95 5.68 8.88
N ASP A 139 -11.52 4.57 9.50
CA ASP A 139 -11.19 4.52 10.94
C ASP A 139 -10.08 5.51 11.31
N PHE A 140 -9.00 5.54 10.53
CA PHE A 140 -7.88 6.44 10.71
C PHE A 140 -8.31 7.91 10.64
N ARG A 141 -9.17 8.27 9.68
CA ARG A 141 -9.75 9.63 9.58
C ARG A 141 -10.61 9.98 10.80
N LYS A 142 -11.45 9.05 11.28
CA LYS A 142 -12.26 9.27 12.48
C LYS A 142 -11.37 9.53 13.70
N LYS A 143 -10.27 8.79 13.84
CA LYS A 143 -9.27 9.02 14.90
C LYS A 143 -8.64 10.41 14.80
N LEU A 144 -8.26 10.85 13.59
CA LEU A 144 -7.73 12.20 13.38
C LEU A 144 -8.73 13.31 13.75
N VAL A 145 -10.01 13.14 13.41
CA VAL A 145 -11.06 14.09 13.80
C VAL A 145 -11.19 14.17 15.32
N LYS A 146 -11.15 13.02 16.02
CA LYS A 146 -11.16 13.01 17.50
C LYS A 146 -9.97 13.77 18.08
N VAL A 147 -8.76 13.54 17.56
CA VAL A 147 -7.55 14.26 17.99
C VAL A 147 -7.70 15.76 17.75
N LYS A 148 -8.17 16.17 16.57
CA LYS A 148 -8.43 17.58 16.24
C LYS A 148 -9.37 18.22 17.27
N ASN A 149 -10.50 17.57 17.56
CA ASN A 149 -11.49 18.09 18.50
C ASN A 149 -10.96 18.18 19.94
N LEU A 150 -10.04 17.30 20.35
CA LEU A 150 -9.40 17.39 21.67
C LEU A 150 -8.46 18.58 21.80
N VAL A 151 -7.89 19.05 20.69
CA VAL A 151 -7.00 20.22 20.65
C VAL A 151 -7.80 21.51 20.56
N GLU A 152 -8.92 21.54 19.80
CA GLU A 152 -9.77 22.74 19.64
C GLU A 152 -10.66 23.04 20.86
N ASN A 153 -10.94 22.05 21.71
CA ASN A 153 -11.70 22.23 22.97
C ASN A 153 -10.78 22.47 24.19
N LYS A 154 -9.54 22.90 23.97
CA LYS A 154 -8.60 23.40 24.99
C LYS A 154 -8.35 24.88 24.77
#